data_AF-G0ZJC2-F1
#
_entry.id   AF-G0ZJC2-F1
#
_cell.length_a   1.000
_cell.length_b   1.000
_cell.length_c   1.000
_cell.angle_alpha   90.00
_cell.angle_beta   90.00
_cell.angle_gamma   90.00
#
_symmetry.space_group_name_H-M   'P 1'
#
loop_
_entity.id
_entity.type
_entity.pdbx_description
1 polymer ?
#
loop_
_entity_poly.entity_id
_entity_poly.type
_entity_poly.pdbx_seq_one_letter_code
_entity_poly.pdbx_strand_id
1 'polypeptide(L)'
;MLKHARYIWSKLFGRYLWVTNTVSSGGLLAIGDGIQQQIEHVQGISITPGYDWGRTGRLFLVGLSLGPPHHIFYLWLDKVLPKRNPKVIFKKIMADQFLAAPFFAVNFFIGAGLLEGKSLSGSWQEFKAKFPTVYAFDWLIWPPTQTLNFYFVPAM
;
A
#
# COMPACT_ATOMS: atom_id res chain seq x y z
N MET A 1 25.46 -16.27 13.50
CA MET A 1 24.51 -15.74 12.50
C MET A 1 23.22 -15.19 13.09
N LEU A 2 22.49 -15.91 13.96
CA LEU A 2 21.22 -15.45 14.56
C LEU A 2 21.27 -14.12 15.32
N LYS A 3 22.35 -13.82 16.08
CA LYS A 3 22.48 -12.54 16.81
C LYS A 3 22.67 -11.32 15.90
N HIS A 4 23.36 -11.48 14.77
CA HIS A 4 23.54 -10.41 13.79
C HIS A 4 22.25 -10.15 13.00
N ALA A 5 21.52 -11.20 12.63
CA ALA A 5 20.19 -11.09 12.04
C ALA A 5 19.23 -10.36 12.99
N ARG A 6 19.22 -10.72 14.28
CA ARG A 6 18.37 -10.08 15.30
C ARG A 6 18.75 -8.61 15.56
N TYR A 7 20.03 -8.27 15.51
CA TYR A 7 20.53 -6.90 15.63
C TYR A 7 20.13 -6.04 14.42
N ILE A 8 20.36 -6.54 13.21
CA ILE A 8 19.95 -5.88 11.96
C ILE A 8 18.43 -5.70 11.94
N TRP A 9 17.67 -6.73 12.32
CA TRP A 9 16.22 -6.67 12.47
C TRP A 9 15.79 -5.60 13.47
N SER A 10 16.43 -5.53 14.65
CA SER A 10 16.10 -4.51 15.65
C SER A 10 16.43 -3.08 15.21
N LYS A 11 17.46 -2.88 14.39
CA LYS A 11 17.81 -1.55 13.85
C LYS A 11 16.90 -1.13 12.69
N LEU A 12 16.59 -2.06 11.79
CA LEU A 12 15.69 -1.85 10.66
C LEU A 12 14.27 -1.52 11.13
N PHE A 13 13.73 -2.31 12.06
CA PHE A 13 12.37 -2.11 12.60
C PHE A 13 12.31 -1.15 13.80
N GLY A 14 13.45 -0.66 14.30
CA GLY A 14 13.52 0.31 15.40
C GLY A 14 13.86 1.72 14.93
N ARG A 15 15.09 1.96 14.48
CA ARG A 15 15.62 3.31 14.19
C ARG A 15 15.34 3.77 12.76
N TYR A 16 15.18 2.85 11.81
CA TYR A 16 14.98 3.13 10.39
C TYR A 16 13.61 2.67 9.86
N LEU A 17 12.65 2.45 10.75
CA LEU A 17 11.32 1.92 10.40
C LEU A 17 10.63 2.74 9.29
N TRP A 18 10.88 4.05 9.25
CA TRP A 18 10.42 4.95 8.20
C TRP A 18 11.01 4.62 6.83
N VAL A 19 12.31 4.34 6.76
CA VAL A 19 13.01 4.02 5.51
C VAL A 19 12.63 2.62 5.04
N THR A 20 12.53 1.65 5.96
CA THR A 20 12.15 0.28 5.61
C THR A 20 10.72 0.22 5.13
N ASN A 21 9.77 0.87 5.80
CA ASN A 21 8.37 0.89 5.35
C ASN A 21 8.25 1.54 3.97
N THR A 22 8.94 2.67 3.76
CA THR A 22 8.92 3.40 2.49
C THR A 22 9.49 2.55 1.35
N VAL A 23 10.68 1.98 1.52
CA VAL A 23 11.33 1.14 0.50
C VAL A 23 10.55 -0.16 0.26
N SER A 24 10.01 -0.78 1.31
CA SER A 24 9.16 -1.96 1.19
C SER A 24 7.87 -1.66 0.43
N SER A 25 7.21 -0.52 0.66
CA SER A 25 6.03 -0.11 -0.11
C SER A 25 6.34 0.06 -1.60
N GLY A 26 7.46 0.73 -1.93
CA GLY A 26 7.94 0.81 -3.32
C GLY A 26 8.20 -0.55 -3.93
N GLY A 27 8.95 -1.40 -3.23
CA GLY A 27 9.29 -2.75 -3.69
C GLY A 27 8.05 -3.64 -3.91
N LEU A 28 7.06 -3.56 -3.03
CA LEU A 28 5.80 -4.31 -3.16
C LEU A 28 5.04 -3.92 -4.42
N LEU A 29 4.93 -2.62 -4.72
CA LEU A 29 4.29 -2.18 -5.96
C LEU A 29 5.07 -2.58 -7.20
N ALA A 30 6.41 -2.54 -7.15
CA ALA A 30 7.25 -3.00 -8.26
C ALA A 30 7.08 -4.50 -8.52
N ILE A 31 7.05 -5.33 -7.47
CA ILE A 31 6.82 -6.77 -7.59
C ILE A 31 5.40 -7.06 -8.09
N GLY A 32 4.40 -6.35 -7.56
CA GLY A 32 3.01 -6.49 -7.99
C GLY A 32 2.84 -6.15 -9.47
N ASP A 33 3.52 -5.10 -9.94
CA ASP A 33 3.55 -4.74 -11.36
C ASP A 33 4.23 -5.81 -12.21
N GLY A 34 5.31 -6.44 -11.72
CA GLY A 34 5.96 -7.52 -12.46
C GLY A 34 5.10 -8.76 -12.61
N ILE A 35 4.33 -9.10 -11.58
CA ILE A 35 3.32 -10.17 -11.65
C ILE A 35 2.23 -9.78 -12.65
N GLN A 36 1.74 -8.54 -12.58
CA GLN A 36 0.69 -8.04 -13.46
C GLN A 36 1.13 -8.06 -14.93
N GLN A 37 2.34 -7.58 -15.24
CA GLN A 37 2.89 -7.61 -16.60
C GLN A 37 3.06 -9.06 -17.10
N GLN A 38 3.47 -9.98 -16.22
CA GLN A 38 3.58 -11.39 -16.60
C GLN A 38 2.22 -12.01 -16.92
N ILE A 39 1.18 -11.66 -16.15
CA ILE A 39 -0.20 -12.08 -16.45
C ILE A 39 -0.66 -11.49 -17.79
N GLU A 40 -0.40 -10.20 -18.04
CA GLU A 40 -0.73 -9.52 -19.31
C GLU A 40 -0.05 -10.21 -20.51
N HIS A 41 1.21 -10.63 -20.37
CA HIS A 41 1.95 -11.39 -21.39
C HIS A 41 1.36 -12.78 -21.64
N VAL A 42 1.05 -13.53 -20.58
CA VAL A 42 0.46 -14.88 -20.69
C VAL A 42 -0.94 -14.84 -21.30
N GLN A 43 -1.71 -13.78 -21.02
CA GLN A 43 -3.05 -13.58 -21.57
C GLN A 43 -3.05 -12.97 -22.99
N GLY A 44 -1.88 -12.61 -23.53
CA GLY A 44 -1.76 -11.99 -24.85
C GLY A 44 -2.34 -10.57 -24.95
N ILE A 45 -2.48 -9.89 -23.81
CA ILE A 45 -3.01 -8.51 -23.72
C ILE A 45 -1.87 -7.49 -23.55
N SER A 46 -0.62 -7.95 -23.55
CA SER A 46 0.55 -7.09 -23.39
C SER A 46 0.65 -6.08 -24.55
N ILE A 47 0.74 -4.81 -24.19
CA ILE A 47 0.86 -3.70 -25.14
C ILE A 47 2.31 -3.61 -25.66
N THR A 48 3.28 -4.02 -24.83
CA THR A 48 4.70 -4.03 -25.16
C THR A 48 5.19 -5.45 -25.44
N PRO A 49 6.07 -5.66 -26.42
CA PRO A 49 6.66 -6.98 -26.71
C PRO A 49 7.61 -7.48 -25.61
N GLY A 50 7.95 -6.62 -24.63
CA GLY A 50 8.78 -6.97 -23.48
C GLY A 50 8.26 -6.34 -22.19
N TYR A 51 9.08 -6.44 -21.15
CA TYR A 51 8.78 -5.90 -19.82
C TYR A 51 8.95 -4.38 -19.78
N ASP A 52 7.91 -3.65 -19.34
CA ASP A 52 7.92 -2.20 -19.16
C ASP A 52 8.53 -1.82 -17.81
N TRP A 53 9.86 -1.69 -17.81
CA TRP A 53 10.61 -1.21 -16.64
C TRP A 53 10.28 0.24 -16.27
N GLY A 54 9.79 1.04 -17.22
CA GLY A 54 9.37 2.42 -16.96
C GLY A 54 8.12 2.47 -16.09
N ARG A 55 7.12 1.64 -16.40
CA ARG A 55 5.91 1.45 -15.57
C ARG A 55 6.26 0.97 -14.16
N THR A 56 7.09 -0.07 -14.06
CA THR A 56 7.55 -0.58 -12.76
C THR A 56 8.28 0.50 -11.94
N GLY A 57 9.14 1.30 -12.58
CA GLY A 57 9.85 2.41 -11.92
C GLY A 57 8.90 3.50 -11.39
N ARG A 58 7.87 3.86 -12.16
CA ARG A 58 6.85 4.84 -11.71
C ARG A 58 6.08 4.30 -10.51
N LEU A 59 5.64 3.05 -10.55
CA LEU A 59 4.90 2.43 -9.44
C LEU A 59 5.78 2.26 -8.19
N PHE A 60 7.07 1.99 -8.36
CA PHE A 60 8.03 2.02 -7.27
C PHE A 60 8.07 3.40 -6.60
N LEU A 61 8.19 4.49 -7.39
CA LEU A 61 8.19 5.86 -6.87
C LEU A 61 6.87 6.23 -6.18
N VAL A 62 5.72 5.83 -6.74
CA VAL A 62 4.43 5.97 -6.06
C VAL A 62 4.46 5.26 -4.71
N GLY A 63 4.94 4.02 -4.65
CA GLY A 63 5.02 3.27 -3.39
C GLY A 63 5.91 3.92 -2.34
N LEU A 64 7.03 4.53 -2.76
CA LEU A 64 7.85 5.33 -1.86
C LEU A 64 7.08 6.52 -1.28
N SER A 65 6.25 7.19 -2.08
CA SER A 65 5.47 8.34 -1.61
C SER A 65 4.36 7.96 -0.61
N LEU A 66 3.81 6.74 -0.72
CA LEU A 66 2.70 6.27 0.12
C LEU A 66 3.17 5.75 1.50
N GLY A 67 4.43 5.31 1.62
CA GLY A 67 4.98 4.75 2.85
C GLY A 67 4.92 5.68 4.08
N PRO A 68 5.43 6.92 4.01
CA PRO A 68 5.42 7.84 5.15
C PRO A 68 4.01 8.23 5.63
N PRO A 69 3.04 8.60 4.77
CA PRO A 69 1.67 8.87 5.20
C PRO A 69 1.02 7.65 5.86
N HIS A 70 1.27 6.44 5.34
CA HIS A 70 0.77 5.20 5.94
C HIS A 70 1.31 5.02 7.36
N HIS A 71 2.62 5.19 7.55
CA HIS A 71 3.21 5.10 8.88
C HIS A 71 2.63 6.12 9.87
N ILE A 72 2.46 7.38 9.46
CA ILE A 72 1.87 8.43 10.29
C ILE A 72 0.42 8.09 10.66
N PHE A 73 -0.37 7.58 9.73
CA PHE A 73 -1.77 7.22 9.96
C PHE A 73 -1.88 6.14 11.04
N TYR A 74 -1.09 5.07 10.96
CA TYR A 74 -1.11 3.99 11.95
C TYR A 74 -0.62 4.46 13.32
N LEU A 75 0.42 5.31 13.38
CA LEU A 75 0.86 5.93 14.63
C LEU A 75 -0.23 6.78 15.30
N TRP A 76 -0.97 7.54 14.50
CA TRP A 76 -2.11 8.32 14.99
C TRP A 76 -3.25 7.41 15.46
N LEU A 77 -3.56 6.38 14.69
CA LEU A 77 -4.61 5.41 14.99
C LEU A 77 -4.34 4.68 16.31
N ASP A 78 -3.09 4.28 16.56
CA ASP A 78 -2.70 3.62 17.82
C ASP A 78 -2.73 4.56 19.03
N LYS A 79 -2.45 5.86 18.84
CA LYS A 79 -2.61 6.86 19.91
C LYS A 79 -4.07 7.11 20.28
N VAL A 80 -4.95 7.19 19.28
CA VAL A 80 -6.39 7.46 19.50
C VAL A 80 -7.13 6.21 19.99
N LEU A 81 -6.71 5.04 19.53
CA LEU A 81 -7.35 3.76 19.81
C LEU A 81 -6.35 2.73 20.41
N PRO A 82 -5.83 2.97 21.63
CA PRO A 82 -4.77 2.14 22.21
C PRO A 82 -5.28 0.78 22.74
N LYS A 83 -6.59 0.63 22.95
CA LYS A 83 -7.18 -0.59 23.51
C LYS A 83 -7.35 -1.68 22.44
N ARG A 84 -7.21 -2.95 22.83
CA ARG A 84 -7.34 -4.12 21.93
C ARG A 84 -8.66 -4.87 22.05
N ASN A 85 -9.74 -4.19 22.46
CA ASN A 85 -11.03 -4.85 22.54
C ASN A 85 -11.67 -4.97 21.13
N PRO A 86 -12.56 -5.94 20.88
CA PRO A 86 -13.18 -6.13 19.56
C PRO A 86 -13.87 -4.87 19.03
N LYS A 87 -14.46 -4.06 19.91
CA LYS A 87 -15.09 -2.78 19.55
C LYS A 87 -14.08 -1.77 19.00
N VAL A 88 -12.88 -1.71 19.56
CA VAL A 88 -11.82 -0.81 19.09
C VAL A 88 -11.16 -1.34 17.82
N ILE A 89 -10.98 -2.66 17.69
CA ILE A 89 -10.53 -3.29 16.45
C ILE A 89 -11.49 -2.94 15.31
N PHE A 90 -12.80 -3.10 15.53
CA PHE A 90 -13.80 -2.69 14.55
C PHE A 90 -13.70 -1.20 14.20
N LYS A 91 -13.54 -0.31 15.19
CA LYS A 91 -13.33 1.12 14.92
C LYS A 91 -12.06 1.40 14.12
N LYS A 92 -10.98 0.67 14.35
CA LYS A 92 -9.74 0.78 13.56
C LYS A 92 -9.98 0.39 12.12
N ILE A 93 -10.66 -0.73 11.87
CA ILE A 93 -11.01 -1.19 10.52
C ILE A 93 -11.89 -0.16 9.82
N MET A 94 -12.91 0.40 10.49
CA MET A 94 -13.75 1.46 9.91
C MET A 94 -12.94 2.71 9.59
N ALA A 95 -12.05 3.15 10.49
CA ALA A 95 -11.20 4.32 10.24
C ALA A 95 -10.26 4.09 9.05
N ASP A 96 -9.68 2.89 8.93
CA ASP A 96 -8.85 2.51 7.80
C ASP A 96 -9.65 2.56 6.49
N GLN A 97 -10.80 1.92 6.45
CA GLN A 97 -11.61 1.83 5.24
C GLN A 97 -12.25 3.16 4.80
N PHE A 98 -12.62 4.03 5.73
CA PHE A 98 -13.27 5.32 5.40
C PHE A 98 -12.30 6.49 5.29
N LEU A 99 -11.10 6.43 5.89
CA LEU A 99 -10.14 7.53 5.86
C LEU A 99 -8.88 7.15 5.08
N ALA A 100 -8.22 6.05 5.45
CA ALA A 100 -6.97 5.65 4.83
C ALA A 100 -7.18 5.17 3.39
N ALA A 101 -8.03 4.17 3.17
CA ALA A 101 -8.26 3.58 1.85
C ALA A 101 -8.58 4.63 0.76
N PRO A 102 -9.55 5.57 0.93
CA PRO A 102 -9.80 6.60 -0.08
C PRO A 102 -8.62 7.57 -0.23
N PHE A 103 -7.95 7.95 0.85
CA PHE A 103 -6.76 8.81 0.79
C PHE A 103 -5.63 8.16 -0.02
N PHE A 104 -5.29 6.90 0.28
CA PHE A 104 -4.24 6.17 -0.43
C PHE A 104 -4.62 5.90 -1.88
N ALA A 105 -5.89 5.60 -2.17
CA ALA A 105 -6.36 5.43 -3.54
C ALA A 105 -6.19 6.72 -4.36
N VAL A 106 -6.60 7.88 -3.82
CA VAL A 106 -6.41 9.17 -4.52
C VAL A 106 -4.92 9.43 -4.77
N ASN A 107 -4.07 9.28 -3.75
CA ASN A 107 -2.63 9.51 -3.89
C ASN A 107 -2.01 8.55 -4.92
N PHE A 108 -2.43 7.29 -4.94
CA PHE A 108 -1.97 6.31 -5.92
C PHE A 108 -2.35 6.71 -7.34
N PHE A 109 -3.64 6.96 -7.60
CA PHE A 109 -4.12 7.26 -8.96
C PHE A 109 -3.60 8.59 -9.49
N ILE A 110 -3.56 9.62 -8.64
CA ILE A 110 -2.98 10.92 -9.02
C ILE A 110 -1.47 10.79 -9.20
N GLY A 111 -0.75 10.17 -8.27
CA GLY A 111 0.70 10.00 -8.33
C GLY A 111 1.14 9.19 -9.54
N ALA A 112 0.50 8.04 -9.79
CA ALA A 112 0.77 7.20 -10.95
C ALA A 112 0.47 7.97 -12.25
N GLY A 113 -0.69 8.64 -12.33
CA GLY A 113 -1.06 9.38 -13.52
C GLY A 113 -0.13 10.55 -13.83
N LEU A 114 0.31 11.31 -12.83
CA LEU A 114 1.29 12.38 -13.01
C LEU A 114 2.64 11.84 -13.50
N LEU A 115 3.11 10.72 -12.96
CA LEU A 115 4.36 10.08 -13.39
C LEU A 115 4.26 9.47 -14.80
N GLU A 116 3.06 9.09 -15.23
CA GLU A 116 2.75 8.71 -16.61
C GLU A 116 2.62 9.91 -17.56
N GLY A 117 2.69 11.14 -17.05
CA GLY A 117 2.54 12.37 -17.84
C GLY A 117 1.09 12.77 -18.13
N LYS A 118 0.11 12.16 -17.44
CA LYS A 118 -1.31 12.55 -17.54
C LYS A 118 -1.55 13.89 -16.84
N SER A 119 -2.55 14.62 -17.30
CA SER A 119 -3.05 15.80 -16.58
C SER A 119 -3.78 15.38 -15.29
N LEU A 120 -3.83 16.28 -14.31
CA LEU A 120 -4.60 16.07 -13.07
C LEU A 120 -6.07 15.70 -13.34
N SER A 121 -6.69 16.32 -14.36
CA SER A 121 -8.06 16.00 -14.75
C SER A 121 -8.18 14.59 -15.33
N GLY A 122 -7.20 14.15 -16.12
CA GLY A 122 -7.14 12.78 -16.65
C GLY A 122 -6.99 11.74 -15.54
N SER A 123 -6.06 11.97 -14.61
CA SER A 123 -5.86 11.08 -13.45
C SER A 123 -7.10 11.04 -12.55
N TRP A 124 -7.81 12.15 -12.39
CA TRP A 124 -9.05 12.20 -11.61
C TRP A 124 -10.20 11.44 -12.29
N GLN A 125 -10.31 11.51 -13.61
CA GLN A 125 -11.30 10.70 -14.35
C GLN A 125 -11.00 9.21 -14.22
N GLU A 126 -9.73 8.82 -14.33
CA GLU A 126 -9.31 7.43 -14.14
C GLU A 126 -9.59 6.94 -12.71
N PHE A 127 -9.30 7.76 -11.70
CA PHE A 127 -9.68 7.48 -10.32
C PHE A 127 -11.17 7.22 -10.21
N LYS A 128 -12.04 8.12 -10.70
CA LYS A 128 -13.50 7.94 -10.60
C LYS A 128 -14.00 6.68 -11.32
N ALA A 129 -13.36 6.31 -12.43
CA ALA A 129 -13.75 5.13 -13.20
C ALA A 129 -13.34 3.82 -12.48
N LYS A 130 -12.12 3.76 -11.93
CA LYS A 130 -11.56 2.53 -11.35
C LYS A 130 -11.82 2.38 -9.85
N PHE A 131 -12.01 3.50 -9.13
CA PHE A 131 -12.15 3.53 -7.68
C PHE A 131 -13.29 2.65 -7.16
N PRO A 132 -14.51 2.63 -7.72
CA PRO A 132 -15.56 1.77 -7.19
C PRO A 132 -15.19 0.28 -7.18
N THR A 133 -14.56 -0.19 -8.25
CA THR A 133 -14.08 -1.57 -8.36
C THR A 133 -12.93 -1.83 -7.39
N VAL A 134 -11.90 -0.97 -7.37
CA VAL A 134 -10.76 -1.12 -6.47
C VAL A 134 -11.21 -1.10 -5.00
N TYR A 135 -12.10 -0.18 -4.65
CA TYR A 135 -12.61 -0.03 -3.30
C TYR A 135 -13.49 -1.21 -2.87
N ALA A 136 -14.30 -1.77 -3.77
CA ALA A 136 -15.04 -3.00 -3.49
C ALA A 136 -14.11 -4.18 -3.18
N PHE A 137 -13.02 -4.35 -3.95
CA PHE A 137 -12.01 -5.38 -3.66
C PHE A 137 -11.27 -5.11 -2.34
N ASP A 138 -11.00 -3.83 -2.04
CA ASP A 138 -10.37 -3.42 -0.77
C ASP A 138 -11.20 -3.89 0.44
N TRP A 139 -12.52 -3.63 0.39
CA TRP A 139 -13.48 -4.07 1.41
C TRP A 139 -13.62 -5.59 1.55
N LEU A 140 -13.34 -6.35 0.50
CA LEU A 140 -13.40 -7.81 0.53
C LEU A 140 -12.15 -8.43 1.15
N ILE A 141 -10.99 -7.82 0.94
CA ILE A 141 -9.69 -8.38 1.31
C ILE A 141 -9.25 -7.85 2.67
N TRP A 142 -9.28 -6.53 2.88
CA TRP A 142 -8.64 -5.91 4.02
C TRP A 142 -9.37 -6.08 5.35
N PRO A 143 -10.69 -5.87 5.49
CA PRO A 143 -11.37 -6.06 6.77
C PRO A 143 -11.17 -7.46 7.37
N PRO A 144 -11.25 -8.57 6.60
CA PRO A 144 -10.88 -9.90 7.11
C PRO A 144 -9.41 -9.98 7.51
N THR A 145 -8.49 -9.52 6.66
CA THR A 145 -7.04 -9.55 6.95
C THR A 145 -6.67 -8.72 8.18
N GLN A 146 -7.25 -7.53 8.35
CA GLN A 146 -7.06 -6.65 9.50
C GLN A 146 -7.62 -7.27 10.78
N THR A 147 -8.76 -7.96 10.69
CA THR A 147 -9.31 -8.71 11.83
C THR A 147 -8.33 -9.77 12.31
N LEU A 148 -7.76 -10.55 11.39
CA LEU A 148 -6.71 -11.53 11.72
C LEU A 148 -5.44 -10.85 12.26
N ASN A 149 -5.01 -9.74 11.65
CA ASN A 149 -3.84 -8.99 12.09
C ASN A 149 -3.97 -8.53 13.55
N PHE A 150 -5.04 -7.81 13.88
CA PHE A 150 -5.26 -7.30 15.24
C PHE A 150 -5.52 -8.40 16.28
N TYR A 151 -5.94 -9.59 15.84
CA TYR A 151 -6.13 -10.73 16.73
C TYR A 151 -4.84 -11.49 17.02
N PHE A 152 -3.97 -11.69 16.02
CA PHE A 152 -2.78 -12.54 16.13
C PHE A 152 -1.46 -11.78 16.29
N VAL A 153 -1.36 -10.55 15.80
CA VAL A 153 -0.13 -9.75 15.87
C VAL A 153 -0.16 -8.91 17.15
N PRO A 154 0.77 -9.11 18.10
CA PRO A 154 0.90 -8.21 19.24
C PRO A 154 1.24 -6.82 18.72
N ALA A 155 0.45 -5.79 19.06
CA ALA A 155 0.88 -4.43 18.73
C ALA A 155 2.23 -4.14 19.41
N MET A 156 3.16 -3.59 18.63
CA MET A 156 4.47 -3.15 19.08
C MET A 156 4.38 -2.10 20.17
#